data_AF-A0A843YQC9-F1
#
_entry.id   AF-A0A843YQC9-F1
#
_cell.length_a   1.000
_cell.length_b   1.000
_cell.length_c   1.000
_cell.angle_alpha   90.00
_cell.angle_beta   90.00
_cell.angle_gamma   90.00
#
_symmetry.space_group_name_H-M   'P 1'
#
loop_
_entity.id
_entity.type
_entity.pdbx_description
1 polymer ?
#
loop_
_entity_poly.entity_id
_entity_poly.type
_entity_poly.pdbx_seq_one_letter_code
_entity_poly.pdbx_strand_id
1 'polypeptide(L)'
;MRNKPPKTLEHALHFHDSLASSIPIKGRGATGNIQGRYEVDQRESFDDGWTDNTREIASIGEDDEGEATPKKLRTIVTEERAKSILNNHNSPDLPFSVTLNPYRGCEHGCIYCFARPTHSYLGLSPGLDFESRIFAKINAPELLTQALAQSSYRVEPIALGVNTDAYQPCERELGLTRRLLQILHDYEHPVALITKSSLIERDIDLLAAMAAKRQAVVAITITTLDPVIARTLEPRAAAPARRLRTIRTLTDAGIPVRVSVAPMIPFITEPDLERVIEAAAEAGAVNAGYIVLRLPWEVAPLFKSWLEAHFPERAQRVMNRVREMRGGADYDARFGARMRGEGVWADLIRQRFEKAAARVGLLQRSSFANLDVSRFKPPLLVSRGDEKKTKNDASQLSLF
;
A
#
# COMPACT_ATOMS: atom_id res chain seq x y z
N MET A 1 27.83 6.20 -53.95
CA MET A 1 26.79 5.16 -53.76
C MET A 1 26.42 5.13 -52.28
N ARG A 2 25.14 5.34 -51.98
CA ARG A 2 24.58 5.53 -50.63
C ARG A 2 24.28 4.16 -50.00
N ASN A 3 24.87 3.85 -48.85
CA ASN A 3 24.41 2.73 -48.02
C ASN A 3 23.56 3.27 -46.87
N LYS A 4 22.25 2.99 -46.92
CA LYS A 4 21.29 3.20 -45.84
C LYS A 4 21.54 2.18 -44.72
N PRO A 5 21.38 2.54 -43.43
CA PRO A 5 21.27 1.57 -42.36
C PRO A 5 19.92 0.82 -42.44
N PRO A 6 19.82 -0.41 -41.93
CA PRO A 6 18.59 -1.18 -41.97
C PRO A 6 17.53 -0.55 -41.06
N LYS A 7 16.29 -0.53 -41.58
CA LYS A 7 15.09 -0.07 -40.88
C LYS A 7 14.91 -0.87 -39.58
N THR A 8 14.74 -0.16 -38.48
CA THR A 8 14.24 -0.70 -37.22
C THR A 8 12.87 -1.34 -37.46
N LEU A 9 12.76 -2.63 -37.16
CA LEU A 9 11.49 -3.33 -37.00
C LEU A 9 10.77 -2.74 -35.79
N GLU A 10 9.86 -1.80 -36.03
CA GLU A 10 8.79 -1.47 -35.09
C GLU A 10 7.92 -2.72 -34.95
N HIS A 11 8.22 -3.56 -33.95
CA HIS A 11 7.24 -4.51 -33.45
C HIS A 11 6.17 -3.70 -32.71
N ALA A 12 5.13 -3.31 -33.46
CA ALA A 12 3.84 -3.00 -32.89
C ALA A 12 3.38 -4.25 -32.13
N LEU A 13 3.52 -4.23 -30.81
CA LEU A 13 2.87 -5.18 -29.93
C LEU A 13 1.36 -4.97 -30.05
N HIS A 14 0.76 -5.64 -31.02
CA HIS A 14 -0.67 -5.90 -31.03
C HIS A 14 -0.96 -6.85 -29.86
N PHE A 15 -1.19 -6.27 -28.68
CA PHE A 15 -1.90 -6.95 -27.60
C PHE A 15 -3.25 -7.37 -28.17
N HIS A 16 -3.40 -8.66 -28.47
CA HIS A 16 -4.72 -9.23 -28.69
C HIS A 16 -5.48 -9.10 -27.38
N ASP A 17 -6.58 -8.36 -27.47
CA ASP A 17 -7.50 -7.97 -26.40
C ASP A 17 -8.25 -9.23 -25.93
N SER A 18 -7.57 -10.10 -25.19
CA SER A 18 -8.26 -11.01 -24.27
C SER A 18 -8.75 -10.11 -23.13
N LEU A 19 -9.96 -9.55 -23.32
CA LEU A 19 -10.70 -8.85 -22.28
C LEU A 19 -10.88 -9.86 -21.14
N ALA A 20 -9.94 -9.86 -20.20
CA ALA A 20 -10.12 -10.45 -18.89
C ALA A 20 -11.51 -10.02 -18.44
N SER A 21 -12.39 -11.01 -18.25
CA SER A 21 -13.81 -10.82 -17.96
C SER A 21 -14.03 -9.55 -17.13
N SER A 22 -14.73 -8.58 -17.70
CA SER A 22 -15.03 -7.30 -17.05
C SER A 22 -16.04 -7.45 -15.91
N ILE A 23 -16.35 -8.68 -15.50
CA ILE A 23 -17.30 -8.98 -14.45
C ILE A 23 -16.66 -8.69 -13.09
N PRO A 24 -17.24 -7.78 -12.28
CA PRO A 24 -16.74 -7.53 -10.94
C PRO A 24 -16.81 -8.78 -10.05
N ILE A 25 -15.73 -9.03 -9.31
CA ILE A 25 -15.69 -10.09 -8.31
C ILE A 25 -15.97 -9.46 -6.94
N LYS A 26 -17.03 -9.92 -6.28
CA LYS A 26 -17.45 -9.36 -4.98
C LYS A 26 -16.32 -9.48 -3.95
N GLY A 27 -15.97 -8.34 -3.34
CA GLY A 27 -14.92 -8.27 -2.32
C GLY A 27 -13.49 -8.21 -2.88
N ARG A 28 -13.35 -8.05 -4.20
CA ARG A 28 -12.07 -7.98 -4.91
C ARG A 28 -12.01 -6.72 -5.77
N GLY A 29 -10.83 -6.14 -5.89
CA GLY A 29 -10.66 -4.88 -6.63
C GLY A 29 -10.27 -5.10 -8.08
N ALA A 30 -9.44 -6.10 -8.34
CA ALA A 30 -9.17 -6.56 -9.69
C ALA A 30 -10.35 -7.40 -10.21
N THR A 31 -10.68 -7.24 -11.50
CA THR A 31 -11.69 -8.06 -12.19
C THR A 31 -11.12 -9.40 -12.67
N GLY A 32 -9.80 -9.54 -12.69
CA GLY A 32 -9.12 -10.77 -13.13
C GLY A 32 -7.62 -10.73 -12.88
N ASN A 33 -6.96 -11.81 -13.30
CA ASN A 33 -5.51 -11.89 -13.38
C ASN A 33 -5.04 -11.49 -14.78
N ILE A 34 -3.98 -10.70 -14.83
CA ILE A 34 -3.22 -10.40 -16.05
C ILE A 34 -1.82 -10.99 -15.93
N GLN A 35 -1.20 -11.27 -17.07
CA GLN A 35 0.16 -11.81 -17.10
C GLN A 35 1.16 -10.82 -16.49
N GLY A 36 2.08 -11.32 -15.67
CA GLY A 36 3.17 -10.53 -15.12
C GLY A 36 4.22 -10.22 -16.18
N ARG A 37 4.82 -9.02 -16.14
CA ARG A 37 5.80 -8.55 -17.15
C ARG A 37 7.09 -9.39 -17.28
N TYR A 38 7.38 -10.25 -16.31
CA TYR A 38 8.56 -11.11 -16.31
C TYR A 38 8.25 -12.56 -16.71
N GLU A 39 6.98 -12.87 -17.01
CA GLU A 39 6.57 -14.18 -17.48
C GLU A 39 6.80 -14.29 -18.99
N VAL A 40 7.36 -15.42 -19.41
CA VAL A 40 7.67 -15.70 -20.82
C VAL A 40 6.52 -16.46 -21.49
N ASP A 41 5.85 -17.33 -20.74
CA ASP A 41 4.75 -18.16 -21.24
C ASP A 41 3.40 -17.53 -20.89
N GLN A 42 2.56 -17.30 -21.90
CA GLN A 42 1.18 -16.87 -21.71
C GLN A 42 0.29 -18.11 -21.51
N ARG A 43 -0.56 -18.07 -20.49
CA ARG A 43 -1.58 -19.09 -20.23
C ARG A 43 -2.95 -18.45 -20.33
N GLU A 44 -3.80 -19.03 -21.16
CA GLU A 44 -5.20 -18.62 -21.31
C GLU A 44 -6.09 -19.74 -20.79
N SER A 45 -7.04 -19.39 -19.92
CA SER A 45 -8.11 -20.30 -19.53
C SER A 45 -9.18 -20.27 -20.61
N PHE A 46 -9.51 -21.43 -21.15
CA PHE A 46 -10.64 -21.61 -22.05
C PHE A 46 -11.54 -22.71 -21.48
N ASP A 47 -12.84 -22.63 -21.76
CA ASP A 47 -13.76 -23.72 -21.49
C ASP A 47 -13.43 -24.86 -22.47
N ASP A 48 -12.87 -25.94 -21.95
CA ASP A 48 -12.53 -27.14 -22.71
C ASP A 48 -13.72 -28.11 -22.85
N GLY A 49 -14.91 -27.72 -22.38
CA GLY A 49 -16.12 -28.52 -22.39
C GLY A 49 -16.17 -29.57 -21.28
N TRP A 50 -15.14 -29.65 -20.43
CA TRP A 50 -15.15 -30.47 -19.23
C TRP A 50 -15.61 -29.59 -18.08
N THR A 51 -16.89 -29.67 -17.72
CA THR A 51 -17.39 -29.07 -16.48
C THR A 51 -16.85 -29.83 -15.29
N ASP A 52 -15.58 -29.62 -14.98
CA ASP A 52 -14.98 -30.06 -13.75
C ASP A 52 -15.49 -29.08 -12.68
N ASN A 53 -16.60 -29.42 -12.01
CA ASN A 53 -17.15 -28.72 -10.84
C ASN A 53 -16.14 -28.63 -9.66
N THR A 54 -14.86 -28.90 -9.89
CA THR A 54 -13.79 -29.01 -8.92
C THR A 54 -12.61 -28.07 -9.15
N ARG A 55 -12.52 -27.32 -10.27
CA ARG A 55 -11.29 -26.54 -10.58
C ARG A 55 -11.43 -25.06 -10.93
N GLU A 56 -12.57 -24.42 -10.72
CA GLU A 56 -12.57 -22.95 -10.58
C GLU A 56 -12.16 -22.54 -9.16
N ILE A 57 -10.95 -21.98 -9.10
CA ILE A 57 -10.28 -21.35 -7.95
C ILE A 57 -9.56 -22.33 -7.02
N ALA A 58 -8.24 -22.44 -7.24
CA ALA A 58 -7.31 -23.08 -6.34
C ALA A 58 -7.26 -22.40 -4.96
N SER A 59 -8.00 -22.99 -4.00
CA SER A 59 -7.64 -23.11 -2.58
C SER A 59 -8.56 -24.14 -1.93
N ILE A 60 -8.01 -25.28 -1.51
CA ILE A 60 -8.71 -26.34 -0.78
C ILE A 60 -9.11 -25.80 0.60
N GLY A 61 -10.38 -25.95 0.92
CA GLY A 61 -10.97 -25.74 2.23
C GLY A 61 -12.35 -26.35 2.20
N GLU A 62 -12.52 -27.45 2.92
CA GLU A 62 -13.77 -28.18 3.06
C GLU A 62 -14.75 -27.33 3.87
N ASP A 63 -15.78 -26.81 3.22
CA ASP A 63 -17.04 -26.46 3.86
C ASP A 63 -18.12 -27.02 2.94
N ASP A 64 -18.59 -28.20 3.31
CA ASP A 64 -19.71 -28.92 2.71
C ASP A 64 -21.00 -28.22 3.15
N GLU A 65 -21.78 -27.71 2.20
CA GLU A 65 -23.24 -27.76 2.22
C GLU A 65 -23.79 -27.26 0.87
N GLY A 66 -24.67 -28.08 0.28
CA GLY A 66 -25.06 -28.02 -1.12
C GLY A 66 -25.86 -26.79 -1.54
N GLU A 67 -25.28 -26.05 -2.48
CA GLU A 67 -25.92 -25.40 -3.63
C GLU A 67 -24.79 -24.82 -4.48
N ALA A 68 -24.93 -24.80 -5.81
CA ALA A 68 -23.93 -24.36 -6.77
C ALA A 68 -23.59 -22.85 -6.64
N THR A 69 -22.98 -22.47 -5.52
CA THR A 69 -22.42 -21.15 -5.29
C THR A 69 -20.96 -21.17 -5.74
N PRO A 70 -20.52 -20.24 -6.61
CA PRO A 70 -19.14 -20.20 -7.06
C PRO A 70 -18.22 -20.05 -5.84
N LYS A 71 -17.20 -20.93 -5.76
CA LYS A 71 -16.24 -20.96 -4.65
C LYS A 71 -15.61 -19.58 -4.50
N LYS A 72 -15.85 -18.91 -3.38
CA LYS A 72 -15.28 -17.57 -3.13
C LYS A 72 -13.76 -17.66 -3.13
N LEU A 73 -13.08 -16.80 -3.90
CA LEU A 73 -11.62 -16.68 -3.87
C LEU A 73 -11.14 -16.39 -2.45
N ARG A 74 -10.48 -17.37 -1.82
CA ARG A 74 -9.91 -17.23 -0.48
C ARG A 74 -8.55 -16.54 -0.56
N THR A 75 -8.25 -15.72 0.44
CA THR A 75 -6.89 -15.17 0.60
C THR A 75 -6.01 -16.21 1.29
N ILE A 76 -4.84 -16.47 0.73
CA ILE A 76 -3.79 -17.31 1.31
C ILE A 76 -2.68 -16.39 1.81
N VAL A 77 -2.24 -16.62 3.04
CA VAL A 77 -1.11 -15.93 3.66
C VAL A 77 0.03 -16.93 3.83
N THR A 78 1.13 -16.69 3.13
CA THR A 78 2.34 -17.51 3.17
C THR A 78 3.36 -16.85 4.08
N GLU A 79 3.96 -17.63 4.98
CA GLU A 79 5.07 -17.15 5.79
C GLU A 79 6.34 -16.99 4.92
N GLU A 80 6.95 -15.81 4.99
CA GLU A 80 8.20 -15.46 4.31
C GLU A 80 9.27 -15.18 5.36
N ARG A 81 10.46 -15.77 5.18
CA ARG A 81 11.67 -15.36 5.92
C ARG A 81 12.47 -14.39 5.06
N ALA A 82 12.37 -13.10 5.36
CA ALA A 82 13.05 -12.06 4.62
C ALA A 82 14.55 -11.99 4.96
N LYS A 83 15.35 -11.44 4.03
CA LYS A 83 16.78 -11.16 4.24
C LYS A 83 17.03 -9.79 4.89
N SER A 84 16.15 -8.82 4.62
CA SER A 84 16.16 -7.47 5.18
C SER A 84 14.72 -6.96 5.31
N ILE A 85 14.52 -5.98 6.19
CA ILE A 85 13.19 -5.39 6.44
C ILE A 85 13.10 -3.89 6.11
N LEU A 86 14.22 -3.17 6.21
CA LEU A 86 14.33 -1.76 5.85
C LEU A 86 14.72 -1.62 4.36
N ASN A 87 14.07 -0.69 3.67
CA ASN A 87 14.40 -0.34 2.29
C ASN A 87 14.64 1.17 2.18
N ASN A 88 15.71 1.55 1.49
CA ASN A 88 16.09 2.94 1.26
C ASN A 88 15.72 3.39 -0.15
N HIS A 89 15.37 4.67 -0.31
CA HIS A 89 15.19 5.31 -1.60
C HIS A 89 15.61 6.78 -1.57
N ASN A 90 15.91 7.33 -2.75
CA ASN A 90 16.32 8.72 -2.96
C ASN A 90 15.26 9.56 -3.69
N SER A 91 14.00 9.14 -3.66
CA SER A 91 12.93 9.84 -4.36
C SER A 91 12.66 11.23 -3.76
N PRO A 92 12.73 12.32 -4.56
CA PRO A 92 12.49 13.67 -4.07
C PRO A 92 10.99 13.99 -3.83
N ASP A 93 10.09 13.11 -4.26
CA ASP A 93 8.64 13.31 -4.09
C ASP A 93 8.12 12.88 -2.71
N LEU A 94 8.93 12.18 -1.93
CA LEU A 94 8.55 11.57 -0.67
C LEU A 94 9.26 12.27 0.49
N PRO A 95 8.58 12.54 1.62
CA PRO A 95 9.17 13.24 2.76
C PRO A 95 9.98 12.31 3.68
N PHE A 96 10.36 11.13 3.20
CA PHE A 96 11.08 10.08 3.92
C PHE A 96 12.01 9.36 2.94
N SER A 97 12.99 8.64 3.46
CA SER A 97 14.02 7.88 2.73
C SER A 97 13.97 6.38 3.06
N VAL A 98 13.47 6.02 4.25
CA VAL A 98 13.42 4.65 4.77
C VAL A 98 11.98 4.17 4.85
N THR A 99 11.77 2.93 4.39
CA THR A 99 10.46 2.28 4.44
C THR A 99 10.56 0.90 5.07
N LEU A 100 9.47 0.52 5.75
CA LEU A 100 9.30 -0.78 6.37
C LEU A 100 7.94 -1.34 5.96
N ASN A 101 7.93 -2.52 5.33
CA ASN A 101 6.69 -3.21 4.96
C ASN A 101 6.72 -4.66 5.49
N PRO A 102 5.87 -5.01 6.47
CA PRO A 102 5.82 -6.36 7.03
C PRO A 102 5.23 -7.40 6.06
N TYR A 103 4.58 -6.94 4.99
CA TYR A 103 3.87 -7.79 4.04
C TYR A 103 4.26 -7.53 2.58
N ARG A 104 4.07 -8.53 1.72
CA ARG A 104 3.99 -8.37 0.26
C ARG A 104 2.59 -8.76 -0.19
N GLY A 105 2.00 -7.95 -1.09
CA GLY A 105 0.56 -8.03 -1.39
C GLY A 105 -0.26 -7.26 -0.37
N CYS A 106 -1.49 -6.89 -0.75
CA CYS A 106 -2.39 -6.19 0.15
C CYS A 106 -3.85 -6.63 -0.03
N GLU A 107 -4.42 -7.19 1.03
CA GLU A 107 -5.79 -7.68 1.07
C GLU A 107 -6.85 -6.59 0.88
N HIS A 108 -6.52 -5.31 1.08
CA HIS A 108 -7.43 -4.21 0.79
C HIS A 108 -7.89 -4.19 -0.67
N GLY A 109 -7.09 -4.76 -1.59
CA GLY A 109 -7.47 -4.92 -2.98
C GLY A 109 -7.69 -3.61 -3.71
N CYS A 110 -6.98 -2.53 -3.36
CA CYS A 110 -7.17 -1.25 -4.03
C CYS A 110 -6.80 -1.37 -5.51
N ILE A 111 -7.73 -1.17 -6.45
CA ILE A 111 -7.48 -1.38 -7.89
C ILE A 111 -6.36 -0.47 -8.42
N TYR A 112 -6.28 0.75 -7.91
CA TYR A 112 -5.29 1.77 -8.26
C TYR A 112 -3.92 1.60 -7.57
N CYS A 113 -3.70 0.50 -6.83
CA CYS A 113 -2.52 0.35 -6.00
C CYS A 113 -1.24 0.26 -6.83
N PHE A 114 -0.33 1.23 -6.66
CA PHE A 114 0.95 1.27 -7.36
C PHE A 114 1.89 0.10 -7.02
N ALA A 115 1.59 -0.65 -5.95
CA ALA A 115 2.37 -1.80 -5.50
C ALA A 115 1.97 -3.11 -6.19
N ARG A 116 0.85 -3.15 -6.93
CA ARG A 116 0.41 -4.34 -7.70
C ARG A 116 1.53 -4.95 -8.56
N PRO A 117 2.34 -4.17 -9.30
CA PRO A 117 3.45 -4.70 -10.09
C PRO A 117 4.51 -5.47 -9.29
N THR A 118 4.52 -5.38 -7.95
CA THR A 118 5.49 -6.12 -7.13
C THR A 118 5.29 -7.63 -7.17
N HIS A 119 4.06 -8.10 -7.48
CA HIS A 119 3.75 -9.52 -7.64
C HIS A 119 4.33 -10.11 -8.92
N SER A 120 4.56 -9.31 -9.97
CA SER A 120 5.23 -9.79 -11.18
C SER A 120 6.64 -10.34 -10.88
N TYR A 121 7.35 -9.80 -9.88
CA TYR A 121 8.66 -10.33 -9.45
C TYR A 121 8.58 -11.69 -8.74
N LEU A 122 7.39 -12.12 -8.37
CA LEU A 122 7.12 -13.40 -7.70
C LEU A 122 6.56 -14.45 -8.67
N GLY A 123 6.45 -14.14 -9.96
CA GLY A 123 5.73 -14.98 -10.93
C GLY A 123 4.24 -15.10 -10.59
N LEU A 124 3.67 -14.02 -10.03
CA LEU A 124 2.26 -13.92 -9.67
C LEU A 124 1.64 -12.73 -10.38
N SER A 125 0.33 -12.80 -10.63
CA SER A 125 -0.37 -11.71 -11.29
C SER A 125 -0.48 -10.46 -10.41
N PRO A 126 -0.25 -9.26 -10.96
CA PRO A 126 -0.61 -7.99 -10.32
C PRO A 126 -2.12 -7.78 -10.09
N GLY A 127 -2.96 -8.66 -10.66
CA GLY A 127 -4.42 -8.66 -10.53
C GLY A 127 -4.91 -9.22 -9.20
N LEU A 128 -5.67 -10.32 -9.25
CA LEU A 128 -6.23 -11.00 -8.07
C LEU A 128 -5.16 -11.61 -7.17
N ASP A 129 -4.03 -12.08 -7.71
CA ASP A 129 -2.98 -12.68 -6.86
C ASP A 129 -2.38 -11.65 -5.90
N PHE A 130 -2.26 -10.37 -6.29
CA PHE A 130 -1.79 -9.30 -5.40
C PHE A 130 -2.62 -9.17 -4.10
N GLU A 131 -3.92 -9.42 -4.17
CA GLU A 131 -4.87 -9.24 -3.06
C GLU A 131 -5.36 -10.55 -2.43
N SER A 132 -4.92 -11.70 -2.99
CA SER A 132 -5.29 -13.04 -2.52
C SER A 132 -4.08 -13.94 -2.20
N ARG A 133 -2.86 -13.58 -2.61
CA ARG A 133 -1.60 -14.28 -2.28
C ARG A 133 -0.69 -13.32 -1.52
N ILE A 134 -0.76 -13.37 -0.19
CA ILE A 134 -0.06 -12.45 0.70
C ILE A 134 1.16 -13.15 1.29
N PHE A 135 2.27 -12.45 1.41
CA PHE A 135 3.47 -12.96 2.06
C PHE A 135 3.73 -12.17 3.34
N ALA A 136 3.74 -12.86 4.49
CA ALA A 136 3.98 -12.27 5.79
C ALA A 136 5.43 -12.49 6.20
N LYS A 137 6.20 -11.41 6.40
CA LYS A 137 7.60 -11.48 6.81
C LYS A 137 7.70 -11.78 8.31
N ILE A 138 7.57 -13.05 8.67
CA ILE A 138 7.46 -13.48 10.07
C ILE A 138 8.67 -13.10 10.93
N ASN A 139 9.85 -12.96 10.30
CA ASN A 139 11.10 -12.56 10.95
C ASN A 139 11.37 -11.04 10.92
N ALA A 140 10.36 -10.22 10.60
CA ALA A 140 10.50 -8.77 10.53
C ALA A 140 10.94 -8.13 11.86
N PRO A 141 10.42 -8.52 13.05
CA PRO A 141 10.87 -7.97 14.33
C PRO A 141 12.36 -8.22 14.61
N GLU A 142 12.85 -9.41 14.31
CA GLU A 142 14.25 -9.80 14.51
C GLU A 142 15.16 -9.01 13.57
N LEU A 143 14.78 -8.91 12.29
CA LEU A 143 15.52 -8.13 11.30
C LEU A 143 15.56 -6.65 11.65
N LEU A 144 14.47 -6.08 12.18
CA LEU A 144 14.43 -4.69 12.59
C LEU A 144 15.41 -4.45 13.75
N THR A 145 15.33 -5.27 14.80
CA THR A 145 16.24 -5.18 15.94
C THR A 145 17.70 -5.27 15.51
N GLN A 146 18.03 -6.24 14.64
CA GLN A 146 19.39 -6.40 14.10
C GLN A 146 19.86 -5.19 13.29
N ALA A 147 18.98 -4.59 12.49
CA ALA A 147 19.31 -3.42 11.67
C ALA A 147 19.56 -2.17 12.54
N LEU A 148 18.72 -1.94 13.55
CA LEU A 148 18.85 -0.80 14.47
C LEU A 148 20.12 -0.88 15.33
N ALA A 149 20.63 -2.08 15.57
CA ALA A 149 21.79 -2.32 16.41
C ALA A 149 23.14 -2.24 15.66
N GLN A 150 23.13 -2.03 14.35
CA GLN A 150 24.37 -1.86 13.58
C GLN A 150 25.08 -0.57 13.99
N SER A 151 26.40 -0.61 14.15
CA SER A 151 27.21 0.59 14.47
C SER A 151 27.16 1.66 13.36
N SER A 152 26.91 1.24 12.13
CA SER A 152 26.71 2.11 10.96
C SER A 152 25.29 2.68 10.88
N TYR A 153 24.35 2.23 11.72
CA TYR A 153 22.97 2.69 11.66
C TYR A 153 22.88 4.20 11.93
N ARG A 154 22.02 4.88 11.17
CA ARG A 154 21.72 6.30 11.35
C ARG A 154 20.21 6.40 11.46
N VAL A 155 19.76 6.95 12.59
CA VAL A 155 18.34 7.11 12.87
C VAL A 155 17.74 8.16 11.93
N GLU A 156 16.66 7.77 11.28
CA GLU A 156 15.81 8.65 10.49
C GLU A 156 14.37 8.07 10.51
N PRO A 157 13.31 8.88 10.35
CA PRO A 157 11.94 8.40 10.41
C PRO A 157 11.67 7.23 9.46
N ILE A 158 11.15 6.13 9.99
CA ILE A 158 10.73 4.98 9.19
C ILE A 158 9.28 5.18 8.73
N ALA A 159 9.05 5.12 7.42
CA ALA A 159 7.70 5.09 6.87
C ALA A 159 7.18 3.64 6.79
N LEU A 160 6.25 3.31 7.69
CA LEU A 160 5.71 1.97 7.87
C LEU A 160 4.41 1.79 7.08
N GLY A 161 4.35 0.72 6.27
CA GLY A 161 3.15 0.32 5.53
C GLY A 161 2.87 1.14 4.26
N VAL A 162 3.91 1.72 3.65
CA VAL A 162 3.76 2.61 2.47
C VAL A 162 3.52 1.88 1.15
N ASN A 163 4.05 0.66 1.00
CA ASN A 163 3.88 -0.15 -0.23
C ASN A 163 2.72 -1.13 -0.08
N THR A 164 2.56 -1.69 1.11
CA THR A 164 1.44 -2.57 1.49
C THR A 164 0.92 -2.13 2.83
N ASP A 165 -0.40 -2.18 3.04
CA ASP A 165 -0.97 -1.70 4.30
C ASP A 165 -0.56 -2.63 5.45
N ALA A 166 0.08 -2.05 6.47
CA ALA A 166 0.56 -2.79 7.62
C ALA A 166 -0.58 -3.27 8.54
N TYR A 167 -1.79 -2.73 8.37
CA TYR A 167 -3.00 -3.06 9.13
C TYR A 167 -4.07 -3.75 8.28
N GLN A 168 -3.66 -4.41 7.20
CA GLN A 168 -4.55 -5.25 6.40
C GLN A 168 -5.15 -6.42 7.23
N PRO A 169 -6.27 -7.04 6.81
CA PRO A 169 -7.00 -8.04 7.61
C PRO A 169 -6.15 -9.10 8.33
N CYS A 170 -5.15 -9.72 7.68
CA CYS A 170 -4.29 -10.73 8.30
C CYS A 170 -3.43 -10.22 9.49
N GLU A 171 -3.20 -8.91 9.61
CA GLU A 171 -2.50 -8.31 10.76
C GLU A 171 -3.29 -8.48 12.07
N ARG A 172 -4.61 -8.73 12.00
CA ARG A 172 -5.42 -9.00 13.19
C ARG A 172 -4.88 -10.20 13.97
N GLU A 173 -4.47 -11.24 13.26
CA GLU A 173 -3.98 -12.49 13.83
C GLU A 173 -2.45 -12.49 13.98
N LEU A 174 -1.73 -11.96 12.99
CA LEU A 174 -0.27 -12.03 12.95
C LEU A 174 0.43 -11.07 13.92
N GLY A 175 -0.15 -9.91 14.21
CA GLY A 175 0.43 -8.93 15.12
C GLY A 175 1.87 -8.51 14.78
N LEU A 176 2.26 -8.54 13.50
CA LEU A 176 3.61 -8.18 13.07
C LEU A 176 3.83 -6.68 13.24
N THR A 177 2.84 -5.88 12.86
CA THR A 177 2.90 -4.41 12.99
C THR A 177 2.98 -4.00 14.45
N ARG A 178 2.20 -4.62 15.34
CA ARG A 178 2.30 -4.34 16.79
C ARG A 178 3.70 -4.64 17.34
N ARG A 179 4.29 -5.79 16.98
CA ARG A 179 5.65 -6.16 17.41
C ARG A 179 6.71 -5.20 16.88
N LEU A 180 6.57 -4.75 15.64
CA LEU A 180 7.46 -3.73 15.05
C LEU A 180 7.31 -2.39 15.78
N LEU A 181 6.08 -1.96 16.08
CA LEU A 181 5.83 -0.74 16.85
C LEU A 181 6.37 -0.83 18.27
N GLN A 182 6.29 -2.00 18.93
CA GLN A 182 6.89 -2.21 20.25
C GLN A 182 8.39 -1.96 20.20
N ILE A 183 9.09 -2.54 19.23
CA ILE A 183 10.54 -2.32 19.04
C ILE A 183 10.84 -0.84 18.83
N LEU A 184 10.11 -0.17 17.94
CA LEU A 184 10.33 1.26 17.68
C LEU A 184 10.03 2.12 18.92
N HIS A 185 9.02 1.75 19.71
CA HIS A 185 8.69 2.40 20.97
C HIS A 185 9.81 2.22 22.01
N ASP A 186 10.27 0.98 22.22
CA ASP A 186 11.27 0.62 23.24
C ASP A 186 12.62 1.31 23.00
N TYR A 187 13.01 1.40 21.73
CA TYR A 187 14.26 2.05 21.30
C TYR A 187 14.09 3.54 20.98
N GLU A 188 12.94 4.13 21.30
CA GLU A 188 12.61 5.55 21.07
C GLU A 188 12.93 5.97 19.62
N HIS A 189 12.51 5.16 18.65
CA HIS A 189 12.74 5.35 17.23
C HIS A 189 11.50 5.99 16.57
N PRO A 190 11.65 7.06 15.78
CA PRO A 190 10.52 7.71 15.12
C PRO A 190 9.92 6.87 13.99
N VAL A 191 8.59 6.89 13.88
CA VAL A 191 7.82 6.16 12.88
C VAL A 191 6.72 7.03 12.30
N ALA A 192 6.50 6.92 11.01
CA ALA A 192 5.35 7.49 10.35
C ALA A 192 4.55 6.39 9.67
N LEU A 193 3.24 6.34 9.91
CA LEU A 193 2.38 5.28 9.39
C LEU A 193 1.44 5.82 8.33
N ILE A 194 1.07 4.97 7.38
CA ILE A 194 -0.07 5.23 6.49
C ILE A 194 -0.97 4.00 6.43
N THR A 195 -2.29 4.19 6.59
CA THR A 195 -3.24 3.08 6.52
C THR A 195 -4.63 3.51 6.05
N LYS A 196 -5.43 2.52 5.63
CA LYS A 196 -6.88 2.62 5.41
C LYS A 196 -7.70 1.83 6.42
N SER A 197 -7.04 1.19 7.38
CA SER A 197 -7.65 0.27 8.34
C SER A 197 -7.89 0.94 9.68
N SER A 198 -8.99 0.57 10.34
CA SER A 198 -9.24 0.97 11.73
C SER A 198 -8.52 0.10 12.74
N LEU A 199 -7.83 -0.97 12.32
CA LEU A 199 -7.07 -1.86 13.21
C LEU A 199 -5.93 -1.13 13.92
N ILE A 200 -5.45 -0.01 13.37
CA ILE A 200 -4.47 0.87 14.01
C ILE A 200 -4.88 1.32 15.42
N GLU A 201 -6.18 1.38 15.72
CA GLU A 201 -6.68 1.74 17.05
C GLU A 201 -6.24 0.77 18.15
N ARG A 202 -5.92 -0.49 17.79
CA ARG A 202 -5.36 -1.48 18.72
C ARG A 202 -4.04 -1.03 19.33
N ASP A 203 -3.24 -0.28 18.58
CA ASP A 203 -1.86 0.08 18.94
C ASP A 203 -1.74 1.53 19.42
N ILE A 204 -2.87 2.16 19.83
CA ILE A 204 -2.89 3.51 20.40
C ILE A 204 -2.02 3.62 21.64
N ASP A 205 -1.95 2.57 22.46
CA ASP A 205 -1.13 2.53 23.67
C ASP A 205 0.36 2.82 23.37
N LEU A 206 0.88 2.27 22.27
CA LEU A 206 2.24 2.53 21.80
C LEU A 206 2.35 3.87 21.07
N LEU A 207 1.43 4.13 20.14
CA LEU A 207 1.48 5.29 19.25
C LEU A 207 1.29 6.61 20.01
N ALA A 208 0.41 6.67 21.01
CA ALA A 208 0.20 7.86 21.82
C ALA A 208 1.45 8.22 22.64
N ALA A 209 2.09 7.22 23.24
CA ALA A 209 3.32 7.43 24.00
C ALA A 209 4.50 7.87 23.11
N MET A 210 4.58 7.35 21.87
CA MET A 210 5.54 7.84 20.87
C MET A 210 5.20 9.26 20.39
N ALA A 211 3.92 9.55 20.14
CA ALA A 211 3.44 10.86 19.70
C ALA A 211 3.72 11.96 20.73
N ALA A 212 3.57 11.67 22.03
CA ALA A 212 3.93 12.58 23.12
C ALA A 212 5.43 12.98 23.10
N LYS A 213 6.29 12.15 22.52
CA LYS A 213 7.72 12.41 22.31
C LYS A 213 8.02 12.99 20.91
N ARG A 214 6.98 13.30 20.12
CA ARG A 214 7.05 13.66 18.69
C ARG A 214 7.72 12.58 17.82
N GLN A 215 7.52 11.31 18.16
CA GLN A 215 8.10 10.16 17.46
C GLN A 215 7.09 9.36 16.64
N ALA A 216 5.81 9.72 16.66
CA ALA A 216 4.79 9.09 15.83
C ALA A 216 3.89 10.11 15.13
N VAL A 217 3.62 9.85 13.86
CA VAL A 217 2.54 10.49 13.09
C VAL A 217 1.79 9.40 12.30
N VAL A 218 0.48 9.55 12.17
CA VAL A 218 -0.35 8.65 11.36
C VAL A 218 -0.95 9.40 10.18
N ALA A 219 -0.95 8.78 9.00
CA ALA A 219 -1.71 9.21 7.85
C ALA A 219 -2.88 8.23 7.59
N ILE A 220 -4.11 8.73 7.60
CA ILE A 220 -5.30 7.95 7.21
C ILE A 220 -5.68 8.31 5.78
N THR A 221 -5.81 7.31 4.91
CA THR A 221 -6.21 7.55 3.51
C THR A 221 -7.73 7.56 3.37
N ILE A 222 -8.30 8.65 2.85
CA ILE A 222 -9.71 8.75 2.48
C ILE A 222 -9.79 9.15 1.00
N THR A 223 -10.32 8.26 0.18
CA THR A 223 -10.46 8.45 -1.27
C THR A 223 -11.69 9.28 -1.62
N THR A 224 -12.82 8.94 -1.00
CA THR A 224 -14.16 9.48 -1.20
C THR A 224 -14.98 9.24 0.07
N LEU A 225 -16.04 10.01 0.29
CA LEU A 225 -17.04 9.75 1.32
C LEU A 225 -18.20 8.89 0.80
N ASP A 226 -18.28 8.64 -0.50
CA ASP A 226 -19.27 7.76 -1.11
C ASP A 226 -18.95 6.28 -0.82
N PRO A 227 -19.81 5.57 -0.04
CA PRO A 227 -19.56 4.18 0.31
C PRO A 227 -19.78 3.21 -0.86
N VAL A 228 -20.49 3.59 -1.92
CA VAL A 228 -20.66 2.78 -3.14
C VAL A 228 -19.36 2.82 -3.94
N ILE A 229 -18.83 4.01 -4.20
CA ILE A 229 -17.54 4.17 -4.90
C ILE A 229 -16.42 3.47 -4.11
N ALA A 230 -16.33 3.72 -2.79
CA ALA A 230 -15.30 3.09 -1.94
C ALA A 230 -15.34 1.55 -1.99
N ARG A 231 -16.54 0.94 -2.00
CA ARG A 231 -16.69 -0.52 -2.08
C ARG A 231 -16.19 -1.13 -3.39
N THR A 232 -16.16 -0.36 -4.48
CA THR A 232 -15.63 -0.81 -5.77
C THR A 232 -14.12 -0.56 -5.88
N LEU A 233 -13.63 0.56 -5.36
CA LEU A 233 -12.21 0.95 -5.44
C LEU A 233 -11.31 0.19 -4.46
N GLU A 234 -11.79 -0.05 -3.25
CA GLU A 234 -11.01 -0.56 -2.10
C GLU A 234 -11.88 -1.47 -1.22
N PRO A 235 -12.34 -2.61 -1.77
CA PRO A 235 -13.47 -3.40 -1.26
C PRO A 235 -13.28 -3.97 0.14
N ARG A 236 -12.03 -4.17 0.57
CA ARG A 236 -11.69 -4.77 1.88
C ARG A 236 -11.01 -3.78 2.83
N ALA A 237 -10.89 -2.51 2.44
CA ALA A 237 -10.49 -1.44 3.35
C ALA A 237 -11.65 -1.03 4.27
N ALA A 238 -11.38 -0.31 5.36
CA ALA A 238 -12.43 0.20 6.22
C ALA A 238 -13.33 1.20 5.44
N ALA A 239 -14.63 1.22 5.72
CA ALA A 239 -15.54 2.17 5.10
C ALA A 239 -15.12 3.64 5.39
N PRO A 240 -15.43 4.61 4.50
CA PRO A 240 -15.04 6.02 4.71
C PRO A 240 -15.45 6.60 6.07
N ALA A 241 -16.70 6.36 6.49
CA ALA A 241 -17.19 6.80 7.80
C ALA A 241 -16.41 6.16 8.97
N ARG A 242 -15.95 4.91 8.82
CA ARG A 242 -15.12 4.23 9.83
C ARG A 242 -13.73 4.86 9.92
N ARG A 243 -13.16 5.28 8.80
CA ARG A 243 -11.88 6.01 8.75
C ARG A 243 -11.96 7.38 9.39
N LEU A 244 -13.05 8.13 9.17
CA LEU A 244 -13.29 9.40 9.89
C LEU A 244 -13.36 9.19 11.41
N ARG A 245 -14.05 8.14 11.87
CA ARG A 245 -14.03 7.77 13.30
C ARG A 245 -12.62 7.43 13.79
N THR A 246 -11.83 6.69 13.01
CA THR A 246 -10.43 6.39 13.36
C THR A 246 -9.58 7.66 13.48
N ILE A 247 -9.76 8.65 12.60
CA ILE A 247 -9.08 9.94 12.74
C ILE A 247 -9.41 10.57 14.10
N ARG A 248 -10.70 10.66 14.46
CA ARG A 248 -11.13 11.20 15.75
C ARG A 248 -10.54 10.45 16.93
N THR A 249 -10.64 9.12 16.94
CA THR A 249 -10.10 8.28 18.02
C THR A 249 -8.59 8.49 18.22
N LEU A 250 -7.82 8.56 17.12
CA LEU A 250 -6.38 8.78 17.20
C LEU A 250 -6.05 10.20 17.67
N THR A 251 -6.76 11.22 17.17
CA THR A 251 -6.57 12.61 17.59
C THR A 251 -6.92 12.80 19.08
N ASP A 252 -8.02 12.20 19.55
CA ASP A 252 -8.43 12.26 20.96
C ASP A 252 -7.38 11.60 21.89
N ALA A 253 -6.62 10.63 21.38
CA ALA A 253 -5.48 10.02 22.08
C ALA A 253 -4.17 10.82 21.98
N GLY A 254 -4.20 12.02 21.38
CA GLY A 254 -3.03 12.90 21.23
C GLY A 254 -2.08 12.50 20.10
N ILE A 255 -2.51 11.63 19.17
CA ILE A 255 -1.70 11.21 18.02
C ILE A 255 -1.95 12.19 16.85
N PRO A 256 -0.93 12.87 16.30
CA PRO A 256 -1.11 13.73 15.14
C PRO A 256 -1.56 12.92 13.91
N VAL A 257 -2.74 13.25 13.38
CA VAL A 257 -3.29 12.59 12.20
C VAL A 257 -3.25 13.49 10.97
N ARG A 258 -2.63 13.00 9.91
CA ARG A 258 -2.71 13.53 8.55
C ARG A 258 -3.77 12.77 7.75
N VAL A 259 -4.42 13.44 6.81
CA VAL A 259 -5.24 12.77 5.79
C VAL A 259 -4.53 12.74 4.44
N SER A 260 -4.57 11.57 3.81
CA SER A 260 -4.16 11.37 2.42
C SER A 260 -5.40 11.24 1.55
N VAL A 261 -5.69 12.27 0.76
CA VAL A 261 -6.80 12.29 -0.20
C VAL A 261 -6.29 11.72 -1.53
N ALA A 262 -6.22 10.39 -1.61
CA ALA A 262 -5.52 9.72 -2.70
C ALA A 262 -6.11 8.34 -3.04
N PRO A 263 -6.31 8.01 -4.33
CA PRO A 263 -6.01 8.87 -5.48
C PRO A 263 -7.16 9.84 -5.80
N MET A 264 -6.81 11.00 -6.34
CA MET A 264 -7.72 11.87 -7.10
C MET A 264 -7.89 11.30 -8.51
N ILE A 265 -9.08 10.76 -8.76
CA ILE A 265 -9.52 10.17 -10.02
C ILE A 265 -10.58 11.10 -10.60
N PRO A 266 -10.35 11.70 -11.79
CA PRO A 266 -11.32 12.58 -12.44
C PRO A 266 -12.71 11.95 -12.50
N PHE A 267 -13.77 12.69 -12.16
CA PHE A 267 -15.17 12.24 -12.22
C PHE A 267 -15.58 11.03 -11.35
N ILE A 268 -14.65 10.51 -10.52
CA ILE A 268 -14.90 9.39 -9.60
C ILE A 268 -14.69 9.86 -8.16
N THR A 269 -13.45 10.14 -7.74
CA THR A 269 -13.14 10.60 -6.37
C THR A 269 -12.87 12.10 -6.30
N GLU A 270 -12.43 12.70 -7.40
CA GLU A 270 -12.11 14.14 -7.48
C GLU A 270 -13.29 15.07 -7.12
N PRO A 271 -14.57 14.77 -7.45
CA PRO A 271 -15.69 15.60 -7.03
C PRO A 271 -15.87 15.71 -5.51
N ASP A 272 -15.35 14.73 -4.76
CA ASP A 272 -15.52 14.61 -3.30
C ASP A 272 -14.41 15.31 -2.50
N LEU A 273 -13.44 15.94 -3.19
CA LEU A 273 -12.23 16.51 -2.60
C LEU A 273 -12.51 17.44 -1.41
N GLU A 274 -13.34 18.45 -1.58
CA GLU A 274 -13.64 19.43 -0.53
C GLU A 274 -14.38 18.80 0.64
N ARG A 275 -15.35 17.91 0.36
CA ARG A 275 -16.11 17.20 1.37
C ARG A 275 -15.22 16.32 2.25
N VAL A 276 -14.26 15.61 1.63
CA VAL A 276 -13.27 14.81 2.37
C VAL A 276 -12.39 15.69 3.25
N ILE A 277 -11.93 16.84 2.74
CA ILE A 277 -11.10 17.79 3.48
C ILE A 277 -11.83 18.40 4.68
N GLU A 278 -13.07 18.84 4.49
CA GLU A 278 -13.93 19.37 5.55
C GLU A 278 -14.18 18.31 6.63
N ALA A 279 -14.65 17.11 6.24
CA ALA A 279 -14.92 16.02 7.18
C ALA A 279 -13.66 15.54 7.93
N ALA A 280 -12.50 15.55 7.26
CA ALA A 280 -11.22 15.23 7.89
C ALA A 280 -10.84 16.25 8.97
N ALA A 281 -11.00 17.54 8.70
CA ALA A 281 -10.75 18.60 9.67
C ALA A 281 -11.71 18.49 10.87
N GLU A 282 -13.00 18.27 10.63
CA GLU A 282 -14.01 18.05 11.67
C GLU A 282 -13.71 16.82 12.55
N ALA A 283 -13.10 15.79 11.95
CA ALA A 283 -12.64 14.60 12.67
C ALA A 283 -11.36 14.84 13.48
N GLY A 284 -10.70 16.00 13.35
CA GLY A 284 -9.51 16.35 14.11
C GLY A 284 -8.18 16.06 13.40
N ALA A 285 -8.18 15.90 12.07
CA ALA A 285 -6.93 15.89 11.33
C ALA A 285 -6.20 17.24 11.45
N VAL A 286 -4.86 17.21 11.42
CA VAL A 286 -4.02 18.42 11.55
C VAL A 286 -3.34 18.82 10.23
N ASN A 287 -3.38 17.93 9.25
CA ASN A 287 -2.75 18.13 7.95
C ASN A 287 -3.47 17.31 6.87
N ALA A 288 -3.43 17.77 5.61
CA ALA A 288 -3.82 16.97 4.47
C ALA A 288 -2.78 17.00 3.32
N GLY A 289 -2.81 15.98 2.47
CA GLY A 289 -2.26 16.04 1.13
C GLY A 289 -3.09 15.21 0.16
N TYR A 290 -2.85 15.39 -1.13
CA TYR A 290 -3.49 14.61 -2.18
C TYR A 290 -2.45 14.05 -3.14
N ILE A 291 -2.83 12.98 -3.84
CA ILE A 291 -2.06 12.40 -4.95
C ILE A 291 -3.04 12.13 -6.08
N VAL A 292 -2.71 12.56 -7.30
CA VAL A 292 -3.46 12.20 -8.51
C VAL A 292 -3.17 10.75 -8.88
N LEU A 293 -4.17 10.07 -9.44
CA LEU A 293 -4.07 8.69 -9.90
C LEU A 293 -2.76 8.40 -10.65
N ARG A 294 -2.15 7.26 -10.29
CA ARG A 294 -0.92 6.73 -10.86
C ARG A 294 -1.22 5.35 -11.44
N LEU A 295 -0.87 5.15 -12.70
CA LEU A 295 -1.12 3.90 -13.44
C LEU A 295 0.18 3.29 -13.97
N PRO A 296 1.16 2.98 -13.11
CA PRO A 296 2.40 2.36 -13.57
C PRO A 296 2.13 0.95 -14.10
N TRP A 297 2.68 0.63 -15.27
CA TRP A 297 2.75 -0.73 -15.80
C TRP A 297 1.39 -1.46 -15.82
N GLU A 298 1.31 -2.65 -15.21
CA GLU A 298 0.14 -3.52 -15.11
C GLU A 298 -1.07 -2.87 -14.42
N VAL A 299 -0.88 -1.77 -13.67
CA VAL A 299 -1.98 -1.04 -13.04
C VAL A 299 -2.88 -0.35 -14.09
N ALA A 300 -2.30 0.12 -15.20
CA ALA A 300 -3.07 0.81 -16.25
C ALA A 300 -4.16 -0.08 -16.88
N PRO A 301 -3.86 -1.28 -17.42
CA PRO A 301 -4.90 -2.16 -17.97
C PRO A 301 -5.89 -2.61 -16.89
N LEU A 302 -5.43 -2.99 -15.69
CA LEU A 302 -6.33 -3.39 -14.60
C LEU A 302 -7.34 -2.28 -14.23
N PHE A 303 -6.87 -1.04 -14.16
CA PHE A 303 -7.73 0.09 -13.84
C PHE A 303 -8.74 0.41 -14.96
N LYS A 304 -8.36 0.22 -16.24
CA LYS A 304 -9.28 0.38 -17.38
C LYS A 304 -10.40 -0.67 -17.33
N SER A 305 -10.07 -1.95 -17.12
CA SER A 305 -11.08 -3.01 -16.98
C SER A 305 -12.02 -2.73 -15.81
N TRP A 306 -11.50 -2.22 -14.69
CA TRP A 306 -12.32 -1.80 -13.56
C TRP A 306 -13.23 -0.61 -13.89
N LEU A 307 -12.75 0.39 -14.64
CA LEU A 307 -13.57 1.51 -15.09
C LEU A 307 -14.70 1.04 -16.00
N GLU A 308 -14.43 0.13 -16.93
CA GLU A 308 -15.45 -0.45 -17.82
C GLU A 308 -16.50 -1.23 -17.03
N ALA A 309 -16.06 -1.98 -16.01
CA ALA A 309 -16.94 -2.79 -15.16
C ALA A 309 -17.87 -1.96 -14.27
N HIS A 310 -17.37 -0.85 -13.72
CA HIS A 310 -18.06 -0.09 -12.67
C HIS A 310 -18.57 1.29 -13.10
N PHE A 311 -17.95 1.89 -14.11
CA PHE A 311 -18.24 3.25 -14.59
C PHE A 311 -18.14 3.35 -16.12
N PRO A 312 -18.81 2.47 -16.90
CA PRO A 312 -18.62 2.37 -18.35
C PRO A 312 -18.85 3.70 -19.08
N GLU A 313 -19.89 4.44 -18.68
CA GLU A 313 -20.21 5.76 -19.27
C GLU A 313 -19.15 6.84 -19.00
N ARG A 314 -18.32 6.65 -17.97
CA ARG A 314 -17.27 7.61 -17.59
C ARG A 314 -15.88 7.16 -18.02
N ALA A 315 -15.68 5.87 -18.31
CA ALA A 315 -14.37 5.25 -18.53
C ALA A 315 -13.48 6.04 -19.49
N GLN A 316 -14.00 6.33 -20.69
CA GLN A 316 -13.25 7.08 -21.71
C GLN A 316 -12.91 8.49 -21.23
N ARG A 317 -13.87 9.19 -20.62
CA ARG A 317 -13.69 10.58 -20.16
C ARG A 317 -12.68 10.66 -19.00
N VAL A 318 -12.68 9.68 -18.10
CA VAL A 318 -11.69 9.56 -17.01
C VAL A 318 -10.30 9.39 -17.60
N MET A 319 -10.11 8.43 -18.51
CA MET A 319 -8.81 8.16 -19.11
C MET A 319 -8.30 9.32 -19.97
N ASN A 320 -9.19 10.05 -20.65
CA ASN A 320 -8.81 11.27 -21.38
C ASN A 320 -8.21 12.33 -20.44
N ARG A 321 -8.79 12.57 -19.26
CA ARG A 321 -8.23 13.52 -18.28
C ARG A 321 -6.94 13.01 -17.64
N VAL A 322 -6.82 11.71 -17.42
CA VAL A 322 -5.56 11.10 -16.98
C VAL A 322 -4.46 11.39 -18.01
N ARG A 323 -4.71 11.13 -19.30
CA ARG A 323 -3.73 11.37 -20.36
C ARG A 323 -3.37 12.83 -20.55
N GLU A 324 -4.35 13.73 -20.46
CA GLU A 324 -4.11 15.18 -20.51
C GLU A 324 -3.11 15.62 -19.44
N MET A 325 -3.23 15.09 -18.22
CA MET A 325 -2.30 15.39 -17.12
C MET A 325 -0.90 14.76 -17.27
N ARG A 326 -0.69 13.97 -18.33
CA ARG A 326 0.48 13.08 -18.52
C ARG A 326 1.04 13.17 -19.95
N GLY A 327 0.77 14.27 -20.67
CA GLY A 327 1.30 14.47 -22.02
C GLY A 327 0.82 13.43 -23.05
N GLY A 328 -0.38 12.87 -22.87
CA GLY A 328 -0.98 11.88 -23.76
C GLY A 328 -0.81 10.41 -23.31
N ALA A 329 0.08 10.13 -22.35
CA ALA A 329 0.32 8.78 -21.84
C ALA A 329 -0.61 8.41 -20.67
N ASP A 330 -0.80 7.11 -20.40
CA ASP A 330 -1.56 6.68 -19.22
C ASP A 330 -0.80 6.95 -17.90
N TYR A 331 0.53 7.05 -17.95
CA TYR A 331 1.38 7.33 -16.80
C TYR A 331 2.67 8.06 -17.17
N ASP A 332 3.09 8.95 -16.27
CA ASP A 332 4.37 9.64 -16.33
C ASP A 332 5.17 9.29 -15.07
N ALA A 333 6.38 8.75 -15.24
CA ALA A 333 7.24 8.31 -14.15
C ALA A 333 8.17 9.41 -13.61
N ARG A 334 8.26 10.58 -14.27
CA ARG A 334 9.13 11.68 -13.85
C ARG A 334 8.79 12.14 -12.44
N PHE A 335 9.82 12.36 -11.63
CA PHE A 335 9.64 12.99 -10.31
C PHE A 335 9.02 14.38 -10.46
N GLY A 336 8.26 14.80 -9.46
CA GLY A 336 7.45 16.02 -9.47
C GLY A 336 6.12 15.83 -10.22
N ALA A 337 6.17 15.29 -11.44
CA ALA A 337 4.98 15.10 -12.27
C ALA A 337 4.14 13.91 -11.81
N ARG A 338 4.73 12.75 -11.54
CA ARG A 338 4.01 11.47 -11.33
C ARG A 338 2.92 11.50 -10.25
N MET A 339 3.05 12.31 -9.20
CA MET A 339 2.05 12.40 -8.12
C MET A 339 1.03 13.53 -8.31
N ARG A 340 1.33 14.56 -9.11
CA ARG A 340 0.51 15.78 -9.24
C ARG A 340 -0.17 15.93 -10.60
N GLY A 341 0.46 15.43 -11.66
CA GLY A 341 0.06 15.75 -13.03
C GLY A 341 0.50 17.15 -13.46
N GLU A 342 0.31 17.46 -14.73
CA GLU A 342 0.59 18.77 -15.34
C GLU A 342 -0.64 19.28 -16.11
N GLY A 343 -0.66 20.56 -16.47
CA GLY A 343 -1.74 21.16 -17.26
C GLY A 343 -2.99 21.58 -16.47
N VAL A 344 -3.99 22.08 -17.19
CA VAL A 344 -5.14 22.82 -16.63
C VAL A 344 -5.92 21.97 -15.61
N TRP A 345 -6.13 20.68 -15.88
CA TRP A 345 -6.86 19.82 -14.96
C TRP A 345 -6.10 19.56 -13.65
N ALA A 346 -4.78 19.35 -13.72
CA ALA A 346 -3.95 19.20 -12.53
C ALA A 346 -3.91 20.48 -11.70
N ASP A 347 -3.82 21.64 -12.36
CA ASP A 347 -3.90 22.95 -11.70
C ASP A 347 -5.26 23.20 -11.04
N LEU A 348 -6.36 22.77 -11.67
CA LEU A 348 -7.69 22.87 -11.06
C LEU A 348 -7.77 22.06 -9.76
N ILE A 349 -7.33 20.80 -9.78
CA ILE A 349 -7.31 19.94 -8.58
C ILE A 349 -6.44 20.59 -7.49
N ARG A 350 -5.25 21.08 -7.86
CA ARG A 350 -4.33 21.75 -6.94
C ARG A 350 -4.96 22.96 -6.27
N GLN A 351 -5.55 23.87 -7.05
CA GLN A 351 -6.19 25.08 -6.53
C GLN A 351 -7.39 24.76 -5.64
N ARG A 352 -8.21 23.77 -6.01
CA ARG A 352 -9.33 23.29 -5.19
C ARG A 352 -8.83 22.76 -3.85
N PHE A 353 -7.82 21.89 -3.87
CA PHE A 353 -7.21 21.36 -2.67
C PHE A 353 -6.60 22.46 -1.79
N GLU A 354 -5.80 23.36 -2.34
CA GLU A 354 -5.16 24.44 -1.58
C GLU A 354 -6.17 25.35 -0.90
N LYS A 355 -7.25 25.75 -1.62
CA LYS A 355 -8.30 26.61 -1.07
C LYS A 355 -9.12 25.91 0.02
N ALA A 356 -9.54 24.67 -0.21
CA ALA A 356 -10.24 23.88 0.80
C ALA A 356 -9.35 23.65 2.02
N ALA A 357 -8.12 23.21 1.75
CA ALA A 357 -6.92 23.17 2.58
C ALA A 357 -6.85 24.29 3.62
N ALA A 358 -6.69 25.51 3.07
CA ALA A 358 -6.49 26.74 3.81
C ALA A 358 -7.70 27.10 4.66
N ARG A 359 -8.91 26.97 4.10
CA ARG A 359 -10.16 27.35 4.76
C ARG A 359 -10.40 26.59 6.06
N VAL A 360 -9.99 25.32 6.13
CA VAL A 360 -10.15 24.48 7.34
C VAL A 360 -8.84 24.31 8.15
N GLY A 361 -7.78 25.03 7.80
CA GLY A 361 -6.53 25.03 8.57
C GLY A 361 -5.64 23.78 8.41
N LEU A 362 -5.81 22.97 7.36
CA LEU A 362 -5.05 21.73 7.14
C LEU A 362 -3.75 21.90 6.32
N LEU A 363 -3.26 23.13 6.15
CA LEU A 363 -2.01 23.44 5.43
C LEU A 363 -0.76 23.49 6.33
N GLN A 364 -0.84 23.06 7.59
CA GLN A 364 0.33 23.09 8.50
C GLN A 364 1.53 22.33 7.90
N ARG A 365 2.77 22.78 8.12
CA ARG A 365 3.97 22.14 7.54
C ARG A 365 4.13 20.69 8.04
N SER A 366 4.53 19.80 7.13
CA SER A 366 4.62 18.34 7.27
C SER A 366 5.31 17.89 8.57
N SER A 367 4.68 16.96 9.30
CA SER A 367 5.23 16.33 10.52
C SER A 367 6.18 15.16 10.25
N PHE A 368 6.18 14.57 9.05
CA PHE A 368 6.99 13.37 8.74
C PHE A 368 8.50 13.63 8.88
N ALA A 369 8.99 14.76 8.36
CA ALA A 369 10.41 15.13 8.42
C ALA A 369 10.84 15.74 9.75
N ASN A 370 9.88 16.02 10.65
CA ASN A 370 10.10 16.74 11.90
C ASN A 370 9.96 15.83 13.14
N LEU A 371 9.93 14.51 12.94
CA LEU A 371 9.88 13.58 14.06
C LEU A 371 11.21 13.58 14.83
N ASP A 372 11.13 13.41 16.14
CA ASP A 372 12.27 13.50 17.04
C ASP A 372 13.15 12.24 16.98
N VAL A 373 14.32 12.40 16.37
CA VAL A 373 15.35 11.36 16.27
C VAL A 373 16.34 11.38 17.44
N SER A 374 16.37 12.46 18.23
CA SER A 374 17.44 12.72 19.22
C SER A 374 17.43 11.76 20.40
N ARG A 375 16.30 11.09 20.63
CA ARG A 375 16.08 10.21 21.77
C ARG A 375 16.36 8.73 21.47
N PHE A 376 16.70 8.40 20.23
CA PHE A 376 16.93 7.03 19.81
C PHE A 376 18.02 6.33 20.65
N LYS A 377 17.72 5.10 21.06
CA LYS A 377 18.61 4.24 21.83
C LYS A 377 18.87 2.97 21.03
N PRO A 378 20.07 2.74 20.51
CA PRO A 378 20.35 1.52 19.75
C PRO A 378 20.21 0.28 20.65
N PRO A 379 19.69 -0.84 20.13
CA PRO A 379 19.71 -2.11 20.85
C PRO A 379 21.14 -2.54 21.18
N LEU A 380 21.34 -3.13 22.36
CA LEU A 380 22.61 -3.77 22.69
C LEU A 380 22.66 -5.15 22.01
N LEU A 381 23.59 -5.35 21.08
CA LEU A 381 23.90 -6.69 20.59
C LEU A 381 24.64 -7.44 21.70
N VAL A 382 23.94 -8.34 22.40
CA VAL A 382 24.63 -9.35 23.21
C VAL A 382 25.40 -10.23 22.24
N SER A 383 26.72 -10.23 22.36
CA SER A 383 27.56 -11.06 21.49
C SER A 383 27.21 -12.53 21.76
N ARG A 384 26.95 -13.32 20.71
CA ARG A 384 26.84 -14.79 20.82
C ARG A 384 28.13 -15.46 21.33
N GLY A 385 29.19 -14.68 21.58
CA GLY A 385 30.42 -15.13 22.24
C GLY A 385 30.26 -15.35 23.75
N ASP A 386 29.33 -14.65 24.41
CA ASP A 386 29.18 -14.70 25.87
C ASP A 386 28.35 -15.90 26.35
N GLU A 387 27.45 -16.46 25.51
CA GLU A 387 26.76 -17.73 25.79
C GLU A 387 27.70 -18.95 25.72
N LYS A 388 28.79 -18.87 24.94
CA LYS A 388 29.83 -19.93 24.93
C LYS A 388 30.75 -19.82 26.14
N LYS A 389 31.05 -18.61 26.62
CA LYS A 389 31.85 -18.41 27.84
C LYS A 389 31.13 -18.88 29.09
N THR A 390 29.83 -18.55 29.24
CA THR A 390 29.04 -19.01 30.40
C THR A 390 28.84 -20.53 30.45
N LYS A 391 28.75 -21.21 29.30
CA LYS A 391 28.76 -22.69 29.25
C LYS A 391 30.12 -23.30 29.58
N ASN A 392 31.24 -22.66 29.18
CA ASN A 392 32.57 -23.16 29.52
C ASN A 392 32.91 -22.96 31.00
N ASP A 393 32.55 -21.82 31.60
CA ASP A 393 32.80 -21.55 33.02
C ASP A 393 31.96 -22.46 33.93
N ALA A 394 30.70 -22.75 33.55
CA ALA A 394 29.88 -23.73 34.26
C ALA A 394 30.43 -25.17 34.16
N SER A 395 31.15 -25.50 33.09
CA SER A 395 31.79 -26.81 32.92
C SER A 395 33.18 -26.92 33.59
N GLN A 396 33.85 -25.79 33.87
CA GLN A 396 35.13 -25.77 34.60
C GLN A 396 34.94 -25.76 36.12
N LEU A 397 33.80 -25.26 36.62
CA LEU A 397 33.46 -25.30 38.05
C LEU A 397 32.88 -26.65 38.52
N SER A 398 32.61 -27.60 37.61
CA SER A 398 32.18 -28.96 37.96
C SER A 398 33.32 -29.98 38.04
N LEU A 399 34.58 -29.53 38.07
CA LEU A 399 35.78 -30.37 38.12
C LEU A 399 36.68 -30.10 39.35
N PHE A 400 36.14 -29.46 40.38
CA PHE A 400 36.78 -29.37 41.70
C PHE A 400 35.80 -29.71 42.82
#